data_AF-A0A7S0IZ72-F1
#
_entry.id   AF-A0A7S0IZ72-F1
#
_cell.length_a   1.000
_cell.length_b   1.000
_cell.length_c   1.000
_cell.angle_alpha   90.00
_cell.angle_beta   90.00
_cell.angle_gamma   90.00
#
_symmetry.space_group_name_H-M   'P 1'
#
loop_
_entity.id
_entity.type
_entity.pdbx_description
1 polymer ?
#
loop_
_entity_poly.entity_id
_entity_poly.type
_entity_poly.pdbx_seq_one_letter_code
_entity_poly.pdbx_strand_id
1 'polypeptide(L)'
;IDDQFVPLLGFVSHVAPSYPALTASLPSQIGDALEESADAMAPAVRRAMLQALILLRNRGRVPALQLLQRCFRLFRCRDKAMRARLYSHVISDVKAVNLKHKDVHVNKALQNFVIGMIAESSSVAAQYSLRAMIELYRRHIWRDAKTVNVVASALFCAHPKLRVAALHFLLGAHDDAADIDDDEGGGERVSSLRASLQRDGAQPSRCGKRKQRQLKRAVKSERRKAAPAQQAAASFAAIHLLHDP
;
A
#
# COMPACT_ATOMS: atom_id res chain seq x y z
N ILE A 1 -16.18 -14.36 -22.38
CA ILE A 1 -14.70 -14.57 -22.32
C ILE A 1 -14.23 -14.46 -20.86
N ASP A 2 -14.62 -13.40 -20.16
CA ASP A 2 -14.21 -13.16 -18.76
C ASP A 2 -14.57 -14.29 -17.78
N ASP A 3 -15.76 -14.90 -17.89
CA ASP A 3 -16.23 -15.94 -16.97
C ASP A 3 -15.42 -17.25 -17.02
N GLN A 4 -14.80 -17.56 -18.16
CA GLN A 4 -13.94 -18.74 -18.31
C GLN A 4 -12.47 -18.42 -18.04
N PHE A 5 -12.04 -17.18 -18.33
CA PHE A 5 -10.65 -16.77 -18.19
C PHE A 5 -10.19 -16.76 -16.73
N VAL A 6 -10.98 -16.22 -15.81
CA VAL A 6 -10.60 -16.12 -14.39
C VAL A 6 -10.38 -17.49 -13.73
N PRO A 7 -11.29 -18.48 -13.86
CA PRO A 7 -11.05 -19.83 -13.37
C PRO A 7 -9.82 -20.50 -13.99
N LEU A 8 -9.66 -20.36 -15.31
CA LEU A 8 -8.53 -20.94 -16.03
C LEU A 8 -7.19 -20.37 -15.56
N LEU A 9 -7.11 -19.04 -15.43
CA LEU A 9 -5.92 -18.37 -14.94
C LEU A 9 -5.57 -18.81 -13.52
N GLY A 10 -6.59 -18.95 -12.66
CA GLY A 10 -6.43 -19.50 -11.32
C GLY A 10 -5.84 -20.91 -11.35
N PHE A 11 -6.45 -21.81 -12.13
CA PHE A 11 -5.98 -23.19 -12.30
C PHE A 11 -4.52 -23.26 -12.77
N VAL A 12 -4.19 -22.56 -13.86
CA VAL A 12 -2.83 -22.55 -14.43
C VAL A 12 -1.82 -22.00 -13.42
N SER A 13 -2.16 -20.92 -12.70
CA SER A 13 -1.28 -20.35 -11.68
C SER A 13 -1.03 -21.30 -10.50
N HIS A 14 -2.04 -22.09 -10.13
CA HIS A 14 -1.93 -23.12 -9.09
C HIS A 14 -1.08 -24.33 -9.54
N VAL A 15 -1.09 -24.66 -10.82
CA VAL A 15 -0.39 -25.83 -11.38
C VAL A 15 1.01 -25.48 -11.93
N ALA A 16 1.31 -24.19 -12.13
CA ALA A 16 2.60 -23.70 -12.64
C ALA A 16 3.87 -24.26 -11.95
N PRO A 17 3.90 -24.52 -10.62
CA PRO A 17 5.06 -25.12 -9.98
C PRO A 17 5.40 -26.50 -10.54
N SER A 18 4.38 -27.30 -10.87
CA SER A 18 4.52 -28.65 -11.37
C SER A 18 4.98 -28.71 -12.84
N TYR A 19 4.79 -27.63 -13.60
CA TYR A 19 5.16 -27.54 -15.02
C TYR A 19 6.00 -26.28 -15.31
N PRO A 20 7.23 -26.19 -14.78
CA PRO A 20 8.07 -25.00 -14.90
C PRO A 20 8.43 -24.64 -16.34
N ALA A 21 8.69 -25.63 -17.19
CA ALA A 21 9.05 -25.39 -18.59
C ALA A 21 7.90 -24.77 -19.40
N LEU A 22 6.67 -25.27 -19.20
CA LEU A 22 5.48 -24.80 -19.91
C LEU A 22 4.99 -23.43 -19.40
N THR A 23 5.25 -23.11 -18.14
CA THR A 23 4.74 -21.89 -17.49
C THR A 23 5.81 -20.81 -17.28
N ALA A 24 6.97 -20.95 -17.91
CA ALA A 24 8.08 -20.00 -17.77
C ALA A 24 7.71 -18.58 -18.23
N SER A 25 6.94 -18.45 -19.31
CA SER A 25 6.49 -17.16 -19.86
C SER A 25 5.23 -16.60 -19.19
N LEU A 26 4.57 -17.37 -18.32
CA LEU A 26 3.30 -16.98 -17.73
C LEU A 26 3.40 -15.71 -16.88
N PRO A 27 4.40 -15.54 -15.99
CA PRO A 27 4.47 -14.34 -15.16
C PRO A 27 4.73 -13.07 -15.97
N SER A 28 5.54 -13.13 -17.02
CA SER A 28 5.79 -11.97 -17.88
C SER A 28 4.54 -11.60 -18.66
N GLN A 29 3.86 -12.57 -19.28
CA GLN A 29 2.61 -12.34 -20.03
C GLN A 29 1.52 -11.69 -19.17
N ILE A 30 1.32 -12.18 -17.93
CA ILE A 30 0.33 -11.58 -17.01
C ILE A 30 0.76 -10.17 -16.60
N GLY A 31 2.05 -9.97 -16.33
CA GLY A 31 2.60 -8.66 -15.93
C GLY A 31 2.45 -7.61 -17.02
N ASP A 32 2.84 -7.96 -18.25
CA ASP A 32 2.82 -7.05 -19.39
C ASP A 32 1.37 -6.69 -19.78
N ALA A 33 0.48 -7.68 -19.82
CA ALA A 33 -0.95 -7.45 -20.06
C ALA A 33 -1.60 -6.54 -18.99
N LEU A 34 -1.20 -6.66 -17.71
CA LEU A 34 -1.65 -5.76 -16.66
C LEU A 34 -1.12 -4.34 -16.84
N GLU A 35 0.15 -4.16 -17.22
CA GLU A 35 0.73 -2.83 -17.39
C GLU A 35 0.18 -2.09 -18.63
N GLU A 36 -0.10 -2.82 -19.71
CA GLU A 36 -0.61 -2.25 -20.96
C GLU A 36 -2.12 -1.99 -20.94
N SER A 37 -2.90 -2.92 -20.38
CA SER A 37 -4.36 -2.96 -20.59
C SER A 37 -5.19 -2.93 -19.29
N ALA A 38 -4.61 -2.57 -18.14
CA ALA A 38 -5.35 -2.59 -16.86
C ALA A 38 -6.68 -1.84 -16.93
N ASP A 39 -6.71 -0.59 -17.41
CA ASP A 39 -7.94 0.20 -17.38
C ASP A 39 -9.03 -0.33 -18.34
N ALA A 40 -8.65 -1.06 -19.39
CA ALA A 40 -9.58 -1.68 -20.33
C ALA A 40 -10.18 -3.01 -19.82
N MET A 41 -9.51 -3.67 -18.88
CA MET A 41 -9.95 -4.96 -18.34
C MET A 41 -11.05 -4.82 -17.28
N ALA A 42 -11.96 -5.79 -17.24
CA ALA A 42 -12.96 -5.89 -16.19
C ALA A 42 -12.27 -5.98 -14.79
N PRO A 43 -12.83 -5.35 -13.74
CA PRO A 43 -12.23 -5.38 -12.40
C PRO A 43 -12.01 -6.79 -11.85
N ALA A 44 -12.86 -7.76 -12.20
CA ALA A 44 -12.69 -9.15 -11.79
C ALA A 44 -11.42 -9.78 -12.39
N VAL A 45 -11.17 -9.56 -13.69
CA VAL A 45 -10.01 -10.07 -14.41
C VAL A 45 -8.71 -9.45 -13.88
N ARG A 46 -8.67 -8.12 -13.71
CA ARG A 46 -7.52 -7.43 -13.09
C ARG A 46 -7.14 -8.03 -11.73
N ARG A 47 -8.15 -8.28 -10.88
CA ARG A 47 -7.94 -8.87 -9.55
C ARG A 47 -7.37 -10.27 -9.64
N ALA A 48 -7.90 -11.10 -10.54
CA ALA A 48 -7.42 -12.46 -10.74
C ALA A 48 -5.97 -12.48 -11.24
N MET A 49 -5.61 -11.60 -12.18
CA MET A 49 -4.24 -11.47 -12.69
C MET A 49 -3.26 -11.00 -11.62
N LEU A 50 -3.62 -9.98 -10.83
CA LEU A 50 -2.78 -9.55 -9.71
C LEU A 50 -2.58 -10.68 -8.69
N GLN A 51 -3.65 -11.42 -8.35
CA GLN A 51 -3.58 -12.53 -7.41
C GLN A 51 -2.73 -13.69 -7.96
N ALA A 52 -2.82 -13.99 -9.25
CA ALA A 52 -1.97 -14.95 -9.92
C ALA A 52 -0.49 -14.58 -9.83
N LEU A 53 -0.12 -13.32 -10.10
CA LEU A 53 1.25 -12.83 -9.96
C LEU A 53 1.77 -12.95 -8.53
N ILE A 54 0.95 -12.55 -7.54
CA ILE A 54 1.31 -12.66 -6.12
C ILE A 54 1.53 -14.12 -5.73
N LEU A 55 0.68 -15.05 -6.20
CA LEU A 55 0.83 -16.48 -5.95
C LEU A 55 2.13 -17.03 -6.55
N LEU A 56 2.43 -16.71 -7.82
CA LEU A 56 3.64 -17.14 -8.52
C LEU A 56 4.90 -16.61 -7.84
N ARG A 57 4.84 -15.37 -7.36
CA ARG A 57 5.88 -14.74 -6.57
C ARG A 57 6.11 -15.43 -5.22
N ASN A 58 5.05 -15.73 -4.47
CA ASN A 58 5.17 -16.47 -3.21
C ASN A 58 5.75 -17.88 -3.40
N ARG A 59 5.66 -18.42 -4.61
CA ARG A 59 6.24 -19.71 -5.02
C ARG A 59 7.64 -19.58 -5.65
N GLY A 60 8.25 -18.40 -5.58
CA GLY A 60 9.62 -18.16 -6.08
C GLY A 60 9.76 -18.10 -7.59
N ARG A 61 8.65 -17.97 -8.34
CA ARG A 61 8.68 -17.89 -9.83
C ARG A 61 8.80 -16.47 -10.36
N VAL A 62 8.63 -15.46 -9.50
CA VAL A 62 8.76 -14.05 -9.85
C VAL A 62 9.71 -13.38 -8.85
N PRO A 63 10.80 -12.75 -9.31
CA PRO A 63 11.68 -11.97 -8.45
C PRO A 63 10.93 -10.84 -7.75
N ALA A 64 11.24 -10.62 -6.47
CA ALA A 64 10.55 -9.62 -5.66
C ALA A 64 10.61 -8.22 -6.24
N LEU A 65 11.82 -7.79 -6.65
CA LEU A 65 12.06 -6.47 -7.21
C LEU A 65 11.20 -6.20 -8.45
N GLN A 66 11.10 -7.19 -9.36
CA GLN A 66 10.31 -7.06 -10.58
C GLN A 66 8.83 -6.87 -10.27
N LEU A 67 8.23 -7.71 -9.43
CA LEU A 67 6.81 -7.58 -9.08
C LEU A 67 6.53 -6.27 -8.33
N LEU A 68 7.41 -5.87 -7.42
CA LEU A 68 7.26 -4.62 -6.67
C LEU A 68 7.28 -3.40 -7.59
N GLN A 69 8.24 -3.32 -8.52
CA GLN A 69 8.28 -2.23 -9.52
C GLN A 69 7.01 -2.18 -10.37
N ARG A 70 6.50 -3.34 -10.83
CA ARG A 70 5.22 -3.41 -11.56
C ARG A 70 4.06 -2.94 -10.70
N CYS A 71 3.98 -3.36 -9.43
CA CYS A 71 2.93 -2.90 -8.51
C CYS A 71 2.90 -1.38 -8.36
N PHE A 72 4.07 -0.74 -8.28
CA PHE A 72 4.19 0.71 -8.22
C PHE A 72 3.66 1.37 -9.50
N ARG A 73 4.01 0.86 -10.69
CA ARG A 73 3.46 1.38 -11.96
C ARG A 73 1.94 1.26 -12.01
N LEU A 74 1.39 0.15 -11.52
CA LEU A 74 -0.05 -0.15 -11.50
C LEU A 74 -0.85 0.75 -10.54
N PHE A 75 -0.24 1.57 -9.67
CA PHE A 75 -0.99 2.56 -8.90
C PHE A 75 -1.67 3.62 -9.78
N ARG A 76 -1.30 3.74 -11.06
CA ARG A 76 -1.99 4.60 -12.04
C ARG A 76 -3.40 4.12 -12.40
N CYS A 77 -3.71 2.84 -12.16
CA CYS A 77 -5.00 2.26 -12.54
C CYS A 77 -6.16 2.95 -11.81
N ARG A 78 -7.25 3.23 -12.54
CA ARG A 78 -8.44 3.92 -12.01
C ARG A 78 -9.35 2.96 -11.22
N ASP A 79 -8.78 2.21 -10.29
CA ASP A 79 -9.48 1.22 -9.46
C ASP A 79 -9.00 1.32 -8.00
N LYS A 80 -9.84 1.90 -7.12
CA LYS A 80 -9.54 2.09 -5.70
C LYS A 80 -9.29 0.76 -4.98
N ALA A 81 -10.06 -0.29 -5.32
CA ALA A 81 -9.94 -1.60 -4.68
C ALA A 81 -8.66 -2.34 -5.12
N MET A 82 -8.22 -2.12 -6.36
CA MET A 82 -6.92 -2.62 -6.83
C MET A 82 -5.77 -1.87 -6.16
N ARG A 83 -5.80 -0.53 -6.12
CA ARG A 83 -4.79 0.30 -5.44
C ARG A 83 -4.61 -0.10 -3.96
N ALA A 84 -5.70 -0.34 -3.23
CA ALA A 84 -5.63 -0.79 -1.84
C ALA A 84 -4.97 -2.18 -1.68
N ARG A 85 -5.24 -3.12 -2.60
CA ARG A 85 -4.59 -4.44 -2.62
C ARG A 85 -3.11 -4.35 -2.98
N LEU A 86 -2.77 -3.56 -3.99
CA LEU A 86 -1.39 -3.30 -4.39
C LEU A 86 -0.59 -2.73 -3.23
N TYR A 87 -1.14 -1.71 -2.56
CA TYR A 87 -0.52 -1.09 -1.40
C TYR A 87 -0.26 -2.11 -0.27
N SER A 88 -1.29 -2.88 0.09
CA SER A 88 -1.16 -3.92 1.13
C SER A 88 -0.11 -4.97 0.77
N HIS A 89 -0.08 -5.39 -0.50
CA HIS A 89 0.91 -6.35 -0.98
C HIS A 89 2.33 -5.78 -0.92
N VAL A 90 2.56 -4.59 -1.48
CA VAL A 90 3.88 -3.92 -1.48
C VAL A 90 4.45 -3.84 -0.07
N ILE A 91 3.67 -3.37 0.90
CA ILE A 91 4.14 -3.23 2.29
C ILE A 91 4.42 -4.58 2.93
N SER A 92 3.50 -5.54 2.79
CA SER A 92 3.67 -6.88 3.36
C SER A 92 4.88 -7.59 2.77
N ASP A 93 5.12 -7.37 1.49
CA ASP A 93 6.14 -8.09 0.78
C ASP A 93 7.53 -7.50 0.95
N VAL A 94 7.68 -6.17 0.91
CA VAL A 94 8.95 -5.53 1.28
C VAL A 94 9.34 -5.93 2.71
N LYS A 95 8.36 -6.06 3.62
CA LYS A 95 8.59 -6.62 4.95
C LYS A 95 9.07 -8.08 4.90
N ALA A 96 8.47 -8.92 4.05
CA ALA A 96 8.87 -10.32 3.92
C ALA A 96 10.30 -10.48 3.38
N VAL A 97 10.66 -9.70 2.35
CA VAL A 97 12.03 -9.64 1.80
C VAL A 97 13.05 -9.26 2.86
N ASN A 98 12.68 -8.37 3.79
CA ASN A 98 13.54 -7.87 4.86
C ASN A 98 13.39 -8.64 6.19
N LEU A 99 12.65 -9.76 6.23
CA LEU A 99 12.31 -10.44 7.48
C LEU A 99 13.51 -11.11 8.15
N LYS A 100 14.37 -11.78 7.35
CA LYS A 100 15.56 -12.48 7.86
C LYS A 100 16.75 -11.53 7.97
N HIS A 101 17.08 -10.88 6.87
CA HIS A 101 18.12 -9.87 6.77
C HIS A 101 17.65 -8.74 5.86
N LYS A 102 18.22 -7.55 6.06
CA LYS A 102 17.92 -6.40 5.21
C LYS A 102 18.52 -6.63 3.81
N ASP A 103 17.67 -6.82 2.81
CA ASP A 103 18.11 -6.95 1.41
C ASP A 103 18.45 -5.56 0.86
N VAL A 104 19.73 -5.18 0.96
CA VAL A 104 20.21 -3.85 0.56
C VAL A 104 20.01 -3.61 -0.94
N HIS A 105 20.16 -4.65 -1.77
CA HIS A 105 20.02 -4.53 -3.21
C HIS A 105 18.58 -4.20 -3.61
N VAL A 106 17.61 -5.01 -3.15
CA VAL A 106 16.19 -4.79 -3.45
C VAL A 106 15.73 -3.46 -2.87
N ASN A 107 16.13 -3.12 -1.64
CA ASN A 107 15.75 -1.86 -1.01
C ASN A 107 16.28 -0.65 -1.78
N LYS A 108 17.57 -0.63 -2.15
CA LYS A 108 18.17 0.51 -2.86
C LYS A 108 17.56 0.68 -4.26
N ALA A 109 17.37 -0.43 -4.98
CA ALA A 109 16.74 -0.42 -6.29
C ALA A 109 15.28 0.09 -6.22
N LEU A 110 14.52 -0.38 -5.23
CA LEU A 110 13.12 0.01 -5.07
C LEU A 110 12.98 1.46 -4.56
N GLN A 111 13.81 1.90 -3.63
CA GLN A 111 13.87 3.30 -3.19
C GLN A 111 14.12 4.24 -4.39
N ASN A 112 15.14 3.94 -5.21
CA ASN A 112 15.44 4.73 -6.42
C ASN A 112 14.24 4.79 -7.37
N PHE A 113 13.58 3.65 -7.59
CA PHE A 113 12.41 3.57 -8.43
C PHE A 113 11.25 4.44 -7.91
N VAL A 114 10.97 4.35 -6.60
CA VAL A 114 9.93 5.14 -5.94
C VAL A 114 10.24 6.64 -5.99
N ILE A 115 11.50 7.04 -5.80
CA ILE A 115 11.94 8.43 -5.91
C ILE A 115 11.68 8.97 -7.32
N GLY A 116 12.05 8.21 -8.35
CA GLY A 116 11.75 8.56 -9.74
C GLY A 116 10.25 8.79 -9.97
N MET A 117 9.41 7.89 -9.46
CA MET A 117 7.96 8.06 -9.61
C MET A 117 7.36 9.25 -8.84
N ILE A 118 7.91 9.58 -7.67
CA ILE A 118 7.48 10.76 -6.91
C ILE A 118 7.88 12.05 -7.65
N ALA A 119 9.04 12.06 -8.31
CA ALA A 119 9.53 13.20 -9.09
C ALA A 119 8.79 13.39 -10.43
N GLU A 120 8.44 12.30 -11.12
CA GLU A 120 7.92 12.35 -12.49
C GLU A 120 6.48 12.87 -12.64
N SER A 121 5.64 12.93 -11.59
CA SER A 121 4.25 13.40 -11.79
C SER A 121 3.43 13.69 -10.52
N SER A 122 2.44 14.58 -10.68
CA SER A 122 1.35 14.88 -9.74
C SER A 122 0.23 13.82 -9.78
N SER A 123 0.58 12.54 -9.90
CA SER A 123 -0.37 11.46 -10.14
C SER A 123 -0.81 10.76 -8.85
N VAL A 124 -1.92 10.02 -8.93
CA VAL A 124 -2.33 9.06 -7.90
C VAL A 124 -1.18 8.10 -7.56
N ALA A 125 -0.39 7.68 -8.58
CA ALA A 125 0.74 6.81 -8.37
C ALA A 125 1.80 7.43 -7.46
N ALA A 126 2.14 8.71 -7.64
CA ALA A 126 3.05 9.42 -6.75
C ALA A 126 2.52 9.50 -5.31
N GLN A 127 1.21 9.67 -5.13
CA GLN A 127 0.58 9.70 -3.79
C GLN A 127 0.71 8.35 -3.07
N TYR A 128 0.36 7.25 -3.74
CA TYR A 128 0.55 5.92 -3.16
C TYR A 128 2.02 5.58 -2.93
N SER A 129 2.90 6.08 -3.79
CA SER A 129 4.35 5.88 -3.68
C SER A 129 4.95 6.57 -2.47
N LEU A 130 4.60 7.85 -2.26
CA LEU A 130 5.00 8.60 -1.08
C LEU A 130 4.41 7.97 0.20
N ARG A 131 3.13 7.58 0.19
CA ARG A 131 2.50 6.86 1.30
C ARG A 131 3.23 5.56 1.65
N ALA A 132 3.58 4.77 0.63
CA ALA A 132 4.30 3.52 0.85
C ALA A 132 5.71 3.75 1.42
N MET A 133 6.41 4.78 0.94
CA MET A 133 7.71 5.19 1.46
C MET A 133 7.63 5.61 2.94
N ILE A 134 6.63 6.40 3.31
CA ILE A 134 6.35 6.78 4.71
C ILE A 134 6.06 5.54 5.57
N GLU A 135 5.22 4.63 5.11
CA GLU A 135 4.87 3.40 5.84
C GLU A 135 6.08 2.46 6.04
N LEU A 136 6.98 2.38 5.05
CA LEU A 136 8.21 1.58 5.17
C LEU A 136 9.24 2.21 6.11
N TYR A 137 9.27 3.54 6.22
CA TYR A 137 10.03 4.25 7.26
C TYR A 137 9.49 3.92 8.66
N ARG A 138 8.16 3.97 8.82
CA ARG A 138 7.47 3.65 10.09
C ARG A 138 7.73 2.23 10.57
N ARG A 139 7.83 1.28 9.64
CA ARG A 139 8.18 -0.12 9.92
C ARG A 139 9.67 -0.37 10.16
N HIS A 140 10.47 0.70 10.21
CA HIS A 140 11.93 0.66 10.40
C HIS A 140 12.69 -0.09 9.29
N ILE A 141 12.10 -0.23 8.11
CA ILE A 141 12.74 -0.90 6.97
C ILE A 141 13.59 0.14 6.21
N TRP A 142 13.00 1.29 5.88
CA TRP A 142 13.63 2.41 5.17
C TRP A 142 13.86 3.60 6.10
N ARG A 143 14.43 3.35 7.29
CA ARG A 143 14.79 4.39 8.25
C ARG A 143 16.18 4.95 7.95
N ASP A 144 16.29 5.76 6.91
CA ASP A 144 17.54 6.36 6.44
C ASP A 144 17.35 7.84 6.03
N ALA A 145 18.46 8.60 6.02
CA ALA A 145 18.45 10.01 5.65
C ALA A 145 17.89 10.24 4.24
N LYS A 146 18.20 9.35 3.29
CA LYS A 146 17.69 9.44 1.92
C LYS A 146 16.16 9.44 1.87
N THR A 147 15.50 8.53 2.58
CA THR A 147 14.03 8.46 2.59
C THR A 147 13.43 9.72 3.20
N VAL A 148 13.98 10.20 4.32
CA VAL A 148 13.49 11.42 4.99
C VAL A 148 13.61 12.64 4.08
N ASN A 149 14.77 12.84 3.44
CA ASN A 149 14.99 13.99 2.57
C ASN A 149 14.11 13.96 1.32
N VAL A 150 13.80 12.78 0.78
CA VAL A 150 12.83 12.65 -0.32
C VAL A 150 11.43 13.04 0.14
N VAL A 151 11.00 12.58 1.32
CA VAL A 151 9.69 12.96 1.87
C VAL A 151 9.64 14.45 2.18
N ALA A 152 10.72 15.05 2.69
CA ALA A 152 10.80 16.50 2.91
C ALA A 152 10.76 17.29 1.60
N SER A 153 11.43 16.81 0.55
CA SER A 153 11.37 17.43 -0.78
C SER A 153 9.95 17.44 -1.35
N ALA A 154 9.11 16.46 -0.99
CA ALA A 154 7.70 16.44 -1.36
C ALA A 154 6.86 17.57 -0.69
N LEU A 155 7.38 18.31 0.30
CA LEU A 155 6.74 19.54 0.77
C LEU A 155 6.71 20.65 -0.30
N PHE A 156 7.67 20.65 -1.21
CA PHE A 156 7.81 21.69 -2.24
C PHE A 156 7.13 21.32 -3.56
N CYS A 157 6.50 20.15 -3.64
CA CYS A 157 5.77 19.76 -4.84
C CYS A 157 4.46 20.57 -4.98
N ALA A 158 4.02 20.80 -6.22
CA ALA A 158 2.79 21.55 -6.49
C ALA A 158 1.52 20.83 -5.98
N HIS A 159 1.55 19.49 -5.84
CA HIS A 159 0.37 18.70 -5.54
C HIS A 159 0.03 18.74 -4.03
N PRO A 160 -1.15 19.29 -3.62
CA PRO A 160 -1.49 19.51 -2.22
C PRO A 160 -1.50 18.21 -1.38
N LYS A 161 -2.05 17.11 -1.90
CA LYS A 161 -2.10 15.82 -1.16
C LYS A 161 -0.70 15.28 -0.81
N LEU A 162 0.30 15.50 -1.65
CA LEU A 162 1.68 15.07 -1.39
C LEU A 162 2.31 15.95 -0.30
N ARG A 163 2.12 17.28 -0.39
CA ARG A 163 2.57 18.21 0.66
C ARG A 163 1.96 17.90 2.01
N VAL A 164 0.65 17.65 2.06
CA VAL A 164 -0.06 17.27 3.29
C VAL A 164 0.52 15.98 3.86
N ALA A 165 0.72 14.94 3.03
CA ALA A 165 1.32 13.69 3.49
C ALA A 165 2.75 13.88 4.04
N ALA A 166 3.58 14.68 3.38
CA ALA A 166 4.93 15.03 3.84
C ALA A 166 4.91 15.85 5.15
N LEU A 167 3.98 16.79 5.28
CA LEU A 167 3.83 17.59 6.50
C LEU A 167 3.38 16.73 7.69
N HIS A 168 2.39 15.85 7.50
CA HIS A 168 1.97 14.89 8.53
C HIS A 168 3.11 13.95 8.95
N PHE A 169 3.96 13.56 8.00
CA PHE A 169 5.15 12.78 8.30
C PHE A 169 6.11 13.53 9.23
N LEU A 170 6.48 14.77 8.89
CA LEU A 170 7.45 15.54 9.68
C LEU A 170 6.92 15.98 11.04
N LEU A 171 5.62 16.22 11.16
CA LEU A 171 4.97 16.53 12.45
C LEU A 171 4.82 15.29 13.36
N GLY A 172 5.24 14.11 12.91
CA GLY A 172 5.04 12.86 13.64
C GLY A 172 3.59 12.35 13.61
N ALA A 173 2.66 13.08 13.00
CA ALA A 173 1.25 12.71 12.86
C ALA A 173 0.98 11.56 11.88
N HIS A 174 2.02 11.02 11.23
CA HIS A 174 1.92 9.80 10.42
C HIS A 174 1.46 8.54 11.19
N ASP A 175 1.35 8.60 12.53
CA ASP A 175 0.84 7.51 13.38
C ASP A 175 -0.65 7.18 13.18
N ASP A 176 -1.41 8.14 12.65
CA ASP A 176 -2.82 7.96 12.33
C ASP A 176 -2.96 7.46 10.89
N ALA A 177 -2.77 6.14 10.72
CA ALA A 177 -2.98 5.40 9.47
C ALA A 177 -4.46 5.34 9.03
N ALA A 178 -5.19 6.45 9.08
CA ALA A 178 -6.64 6.51 8.87
C ALA A 178 -7.08 7.03 7.50
N ASP A 179 -6.20 7.60 6.68
CA ASP A 179 -6.62 8.24 5.42
C ASP A 179 -6.23 7.42 4.18
N ILE A 180 -6.85 6.24 4.04
CA ILE A 180 -7.11 5.66 2.70
C ILE A 180 -8.46 6.17 2.18
N ASP A 181 -8.76 7.45 2.40
CA ASP A 181 -9.78 8.13 1.61
C ASP A 181 -9.10 8.89 0.47
N ASP A 182 -8.85 8.14 -0.59
CA ASP A 182 -8.89 8.72 -1.92
C ASP A 182 -10.32 9.24 -2.15
N ASP A 183 -10.51 10.51 -1.81
CA ASP A 183 -11.63 11.34 -2.23
C ASP A 183 -11.46 11.60 -3.74
N GLU A 184 -11.95 10.66 -4.53
CA GLU A 184 -12.19 10.79 -5.98
C GLU A 184 -13.69 10.89 -6.28
N GLY A 185 -14.51 11.20 -5.28
CA GLY A 185 -15.97 11.22 -5.45
C GLY A 185 -16.67 12.10 -4.43
N GLY A 186 -16.66 13.41 -4.71
CA GLY A 186 -17.68 14.38 -4.32
C GLY A 186 -17.98 14.50 -2.82
N GLY A 187 -17.74 15.70 -2.28
CA GLY A 187 -18.03 16.14 -0.91
C GLY A 187 -19.47 16.00 -0.38
N GLU A 188 -20.29 15.07 -0.86
CA GLU A 188 -21.66 14.78 -0.40
C GLU A 188 -21.78 13.49 0.43
N ARG A 189 -20.74 12.64 0.49
CA ARG A 189 -20.82 11.36 1.25
C ARG A 189 -20.66 11.52 2.75
N VAL A 190 -19.97 12.56 3.21
CA VAL A 190 -19.74 12.80 4.65
C VAL A 190 -21.01 13.29 5.35
N SER A 191 -21.90 13.99 4.64
CA SER A 191 -23.21 14.39 5.16
C SER A 191 -24.24 13.25 5.13
N SER A 192 -24.23 12.41 4.08
CA SER A 192 -25.17 11.30 3.92
C SER A 192 -24.88 10.08 4.81
N LEU A 193 -23.62 9.77 5.11
CA LEU A 193 -23.26 8.70 6.07
C LEU A 193 -23.63 9.06 7.52
N ARG A 194 -23.61 10.34 7.88
CA ARG A 194 -24.05 10.82 9.20
C ARG A 194 -25.58 10.77 9.35
N ALA A 195 -26.31 10.95 8.24
CA ALA A 195 -27.77 10.87 8.19
C ALA A 195 -28.30 9.42 8.09
N SER A 196 -27.55 8.50 7.47
CA SER A 196 -27.98 7.10 7.30
C SER A 196 -27.78 6.22 8.54
N LEU A 197 -26.86 6.59 9.46
CA LEU A 197 -26.65 5.90 10.74
C LEU A 197 -27.77 6.15 11.77
N GLN A 198 -28.76 6.98 11.46
CA GLN A 198 -29.90 7.26 12.34
C GLN A 198 -31.19 6.52 11.96
N ARG A 199 -31.22 5.74 10.86
CA ARG A 199 -32.48 5.19 10.36
C ARG A 199 -32.75 3.69 10.50
N ASP A 200 -31.76 2.84 10.81
CA ASP A 200 -32.04 1.41 10.89
C ASP A 200 -31.96 0.86 12.33
N GLY A 201 -33.15 0.77 12.93
CA GLY A 201 -33.43 0.23 14.25
C GLY A 201 -33.29 -1.29 14.36
N ALA A 202 -32.09 -1.83 14.11
CA ALA A 202 -31.77 -3.21 14.49
C ALA A 202 -30.93 -3.19 15.77
N GLN A 203 -31.55 -3.52 16.93
CA GLN A 203 -30.83 -3.59 18.21
C GLN A 203 -29.75 -4.68 18.17
N PRO A 204 -28.45 -4.34 18.25
CA PRO A 204 -27.41 -5.34 18.41
C PRO A 204 -27.55 -5.97 19.80
N SER A 205 -27.51 -7.31 19.86
CA SER A 205 -27.61 -8.07 21.11
C SER A 205 -26.64 -7.56 22.19
N ARG A 206 -27.07 -7.57 23.46
CA ARG A 206 -26.29 -7.09 24.62
C ARG A 206 -24.86 -7.69 24.67
N CYS A 207 -24.68 -8.89 24.14
CA CYS A 207 -23.40 -9.61 24.08
C CYS A 207 -22.43 -9.02 23.03
N GLY A 208 -22.91 -8.65 21.83
CA GLY A 208 -22.09 -8.07 20.77
C GLY A 208 -21.53 -6.68 21.12
N LYS A 209 -22.35 -5.83 21.76
CA LYS A 209 -21.93 -4.50 22.24
C LYS A 209 -20.86 -4.57 23.34
N ARG A 210 -20.92 -5.60 24.20
CA ARG A 210 -19.91 -5.83 25.26
C ARG A 210 -18.57 -6.24 24.66
N LYS A 211 -18.55 -7.19 23.71
CA LYS A 211 -17.32 -7.61 23.01
C LYS A 211 -16.69 -6.45 22.22
N GLN A 212 -17.50 -5.64 21.53
CA GLN A 212 -16.98 -4.48 20.80
C GLN A 212 -16.41 -3.39 21.72
N ARG A 213 -17.02 -3.13 22.89
CA ARG A 213 -16.47 -2.20 23.88
C ARG A 213 -15.19 -2.73 24.54
N GLN A 214 -15.09 -4.04 24.77
CA GLN A 214 -13.88 -4.67 25.31
C GLN A 214 -12.72 -4.60 24.31
N LEU A 215 -12.96 -4.91 23.03
CA LEU A 215 -11.97 -4.75 21.95
C LEU A 215 -11.51 -3.29 21.82
N LYS A 216 -12.44 -2.33 21.82
CA LYS A 216 -12.10 -0.90 21.78
C LYS A 216 -11.30 -0.44 23.01
N ARG A 217 -11.59 -0.99 24.20
CA ARG A 217 -10.84 -0.69 25.43
C ARG A 217 -9.44 -1.31 25.42
N ALA A 218 -9.30 -2.55 24.94
CA ALA A 218 -8.02 -3.23 24.82
C ALA A 218 -7.10 -2.51 23.83
N VAL A 219 -7.61 -2.13 22.66
CA VAL A 219 -6.86 -1.32 21.68
C VAL A 219 -6.48 0.04 22.25
N LYS A 220 -7.36 0.68 23.03
CA LYS A 220 -7.07 1.99 23.66
C LYS A 220 -6.06 1.88 24.82
N SER A 221 -6.05 0.77 25.57
CA SER A 221 -5.07 0.55 26.64
C SER A 221 -3.69 0.19 26.10
N GLU A 222 -3.61 -0.62 25.04
CA GLU A 222 -2.36 -0.88 24.31
C GLU A 222 -1.77 0.43 23.76
N ARG A 223 -2.61 1.27 23.13
CA ARG A 223 -2.20 2.59 22.64
C ARG A 223 -1.73 3.54 23.76
N ARG A 224 -2.34 3.48 24.95
CA ARG A 224 -1.94 4.31 26.11
C ARG A 224 -0.67 3.81 26.80
N LYS A 225 -0.35 2.52 26.72
CA LYS A 225 0.91 1.97 27.23
C LYS A 225 2.11 2.31 26.33
N ALA A 226 1.87 2.67 25.07
CA ALA A 226 2.90 3.07 24.12
C ALA A 226 3.23 4.59 24.11
N ALA A 227 2.37 5.45 24.66
CA ALA A 227 2.45 6.90 24.50
C ALA A 227 2.57 7.59 25.87
N PRO A 228 3.63 8.39 26.17
CA PRO A 228 4.01 9.54 25.34
C PRO A 228 5.52 9.81 25.14
N ALA A 229 6.44 9.29 25.97
CA ALA A 229 7.85 9.71 25.97
C ALA A 229 8.67 9.12 24.80
N GLN A 230 8.45 7.85 24.48
CA GLN A 230 9.09 7.20 23.33
C GLN A 230 8.48 7.63 21.99
N GLN A 231 7.20 8.00 21.99
CA GLN A 231 6.53 8.50 20.80
C GLN A 231 7.05 9.90 20.42
N ALA A 232 7.23 10.82 21.38
CA ALA A 232 7.79 12.14 21.11
C ALA A 232 9.24 12.07 20.57
N ALA A 233 10.10 11.24 21.18
CA ALA A 233 11.47 11.04 20.70
C ALA A 233 11.53 10.35 19.32
N ALA A 234 10.60 9.43 19.04
CA ALA A 234 10.49 8.77 17.73
C ALA A 234 9.89 9.68 16.65
N SER A 235 8.97 10.59 17.02
CA SER A 235 8.32 11.55 16.11
C SER A 235 9.30 12.57 15.54
N PHE A 236 10.29 13.00 16.33
CA PHE A 236 11.34 13.91 15.86
C PHE A 236 12.58 13.19 15.29
N ALA A 237 12.63 11.86 15.34
CA ALA A 237 13.73 11.09 14.76
C ALA A 237 13.90 11.34 13.26
N ALA A 238 12.81 11.68 12.55
CA ALA A 238 12.88 12.07 11.15
C ALA A 238 13.59 13.42 10.97
N ILE A 239 13.37 14.41 11.86
CA ILE A 239 13.99 15.74 11.74
C ILE A 239 15.52 15.66 11.85
N HIS A 240 16.03 14.80 12.73
CA HIS A 240 17.47 14.59 12.87
C HIS A 240 18.15 13.99 11.63
N LEU A 241 17.38 13.46 10.69
CA LEU A 241 17.88 12.84 9.46
C LEU A 241 17.78 13.78 8.24
N LEU A 242 17.26 15.00 8.42
CA LEU A 242 17.22 16.01 7.36
C LEU A 242 18.60 16.59 7.08
N HIS A 243 18.87 16.86 5.82
CA HIS A 243 20.00 17.68 5.43
C HIS A 243 19.58 19.14 5.54
N ASP A 244 20.32 19.94 6.30
CA ASP A 244 20.08 21.37 6.49
C ASP A 244 18.61 21.69 6.94
N PRO A 245 18.24 21.25 8.17
CA PRO A 245 16.87 21.28 8.68
C PRO A 245 16.29 22.67 8.94
#